data_AF-A0A3B8VVY7-F1
#
_entry.id   AF-A0A3B8VVY7-F1
#
_cell.length_a   1.000
_cell.length_b   1.000
_cell.length_c   1.000
_cell.angle_alpha   90.00
_cell.angle_beta   90.00
_cell.angle_gamma   90.00
#
_symmetry.space_group_name_H-M   'P 1'
#
loop_
_entity.id
_entity.type
_entity.pdbx_description
1 polymer ?
#
loop_
_entity_poly.entity_id
_entity_poly.type
_entity_poly.pdbx_seq_one_letter_code
_entity_poly.pdbx_strand_id
1 'polypeptide(L)' 'MTLLQKTSPLDEAWIALDLETTGLSPESDEIIEVGAVKFVGDEEVETFQSFVNPGRQLSDFITDLT' A
#
# COMPACT_ATOMS: atom_id res chain seq x y z
N MET A 1 -8.68 2.06 40.59
CA MET A 1 -9.35 1.67 39.34
C MET A 1 -8.44 2.14 38.21
N THR A 2 -7.53 1.29 37.76
CA THR A 2 -6.58 1.64 36.70
C THR A 2 -7.31 1.45 35.37
N LEU A 3 -7.57 2.54 34.66
CA LEU A 3 -8.00 2.48 33.27
C LEU A 3 -6.81 1.90 32.48
N LEU A 4 -6.98 0.68 31.96
CA LEU A 4 -6.09 0.18 30.92
C LEU A 4 -6.35 1.05 29.69
N GLN A 5 -5.54 2.09 29.48
CA GLN A 5 -5.48 2.74 28.18
C GLN A 5 -4.95 1.69 27.21
N LYS A 6 -5.85 1.19 26.37
CA LYS A 6 -5.51 0.29 25.28
C LYS A 6 -4.81 1.15 24.23
N THR A 7 -3.49 1.03 24.14
CA THR A 7 -2.70 1.67 23.08
C THR A 7 -3.23 1.21 21.72
N SER A 8 -3.42 2.15 20.81
CA SER A 8 -3.75 1.84 19.42
C SER A 8 -2.53 1.19 18.77
N PRO A 9 -2.70 0.18 17.92
CA PRO A 9 -1.60 -0.31 17.09
C PRO A 9 -1.04 0.80 16.16
N LEU A 10 -1.76 1.90 15.98
CA LEU A 10 -1.32 3.06 15.22
C LEU A 10 -0.51 4.08 16.04
N ASP A 11 -0.42 3.93 17.37
CA ASP A 11 0.40 4.83 18.21
C ASP A 11 1.91 4.57 18.04
N GLU A 12 2.29 3.44 17.43
CA GLU A 12 3.67 3.09 17.09
C GLU A 12 3.99 3.40 15.62
N ALA A 13 5.11 2.89 15.09
CA ALA A 13 5.42 3.04 13.67
C ALA A 13 4.57 2.06 12.83
N TRP A 14 3.85 2.57 11.83
CA TRP A 14 3.02 1.77 10.94
C TRP A 14 3.12 2.26 9.50
N ILE A 15 2.67 1.44 8.54
CA ILE A 15 2.71 1.76 7.11
C ILE A 15 1.30 1.65 6.52
N ALA A 16 0.83 2.72 5.88
CA ALA A 16 -0.24 2.63 4.90
C ALA A 16 0.37 2.11 3.60
N LEU A 17 -0.14 0.99 3.10
CA LEU A 17 0.31 0.33 1.88
C LEU A 17 -0.82 0.31 0.87
N ASP A 18 -0.52 0.70 -0.35
CA ASP A 18 -1.40 0.60 -1.49
C ASP A 18 -0.68 -0.12 -2.65
N LEU A 19 -1.44 -0.89 -3.42
CA LEU A 19 -0.92 -1.70 -4.52
C LEU A 19 -1.81 -1.49 -5.73
N GLU A 20 -1.17 -1.26 -6.87
CA GLU A 20 -1.83 -1.30 -8.16
C GLU A 20 -1.45 -2.56 -8.90
N THR A 21 -2.40 -3.13 -9.61
CA THR A 21 -2.27 -4.44 -10.22
C THR A 21 -2.77 -4.46 -11.65
N THR A 22 -2.41 -5.49 -12.39
CA THR A 22 -2.96 -5.73 -13.73
C THR A 22 -4.42 -6.22 -13.72
N GLY A 23 -5.05 -6.38 -12.55
CA GLY A 23 -6.40 -6.95 -12.38
C GLY A 23 -6.66 -7.47 -10.96
N LEU A 24 -7.79 -8.14 -10.74
CA LEU A 24 -8.28 -8.50 -9.41
C LEU A 24 -7.98 -9.96 -8.98
N SER A 25 -7.30 -10.74 -9.82
CA SER A 25 -7.05 -12.16 -9.59
C SER A 25 -5.67 -12.41 -8.97
N PRO A 26 -5.57 -12.94 -7.73
CA PRO A 26 -4.28 -13.27 -7.12
C PRO A 26 -3.57 -14.45 -7.80
N GLU A 27 -4.26 -15.23 -8.63
CA GLU A 27 -3.67 -16.36 -9.36
C GLU A 27 -3.03 -15.94 -10.69
N SER A 28 -3.44 -14.81 -11.27
CA SER A 28 -3.10 -14.46 -12.65
C SER A 28 -2.71 -13.01 -12.88
N ASP A 29 -2.94 -12.12 -11.91
CA ASP A 29 -2.59 -10.70 -12.01
C ASP A 29 -1.37 -10.36 -11.17
N GLU A 30 -0.59 -9.42 -11.68
CA GLU A 30 0.70 -9.01 -11.14
C GLU A 30 0.60 -7.59 -10.58
N ILE A 31 1.42 -7.29 -9.58
CA ILE A 31 1.61 -5.93 -9.06
C ILE A 31 2.36 -5.11 -10.11
N ILE A 32 1.91 -3.87 -10.33
CA ILE A 32 2.52 -2.90 -11.25
C ILE A 32 3.06 -1.67 -10.52
N GLU A 33 2.58 -1.38 -9.32
CA GLU A 33 3.09 -0.31 -8.46
C GLU A 33 2.96 -0.68 -6.98
N VAL A 34 3.91 -0.20 -6.18
CA VAL A 34 3.87 -0.23 -4.71
C VAL A 34 3.99 1.19 -4.19
N GLY A 35 2.95 1.67 -3.51
CA GLY A 35 2.93 2.93 -2.78
C GLY A 35 2.90 2.67 -1.27
N ALA A 36 3.76 3.35 -0.51
CA ALA A 36 3.77 3.22 0.94
C ALA A 36 4.05 4.56 1.64
N VAL A 37 3.32 4.81 2.72
CA VAL A 37 3.58 5.93 3.63
C VAL A 37 3.80 5.38 5.03
N LYS A 38 4.95 5.70 5.60
CA LYS A 38 5.28 5.37 6.98
C LYS A 38 4.82 6.48 7.89
N PHE A 39 4.18 6.08 8.98
CA PHE A 39 3.72 6.95 10.04
C PHE A 39 4.40 6.58 11.36
N VAL A 40 4.48 7.53 12.28
CA VAL A 40 4.73 7.29 13.70
C VAL A 40 3.66 8.05 14.48
N GLY A 41 2.69 7.33 15.04
CA GLY A 41 1.44 7.97 15.48
C GLY A 41 0.67 8.52 14.28
N ASP A 42 0.32 9.81 14.34
CA ASP A 42 -0.42 10.52 13.29
C ASP A 42 0.49 11.28 12.29
N GLU A 43 1.81 11.22 12.48
CA GLU A 43 2.77 11.97 11.66
C GLU A 43 3.31 11.12 10.50
N GLU A 44 3.22 11.64 9.27
CA GLU A 44 3.90 11.07 8.10
C GLU A 44 5.41 11.32 8.19
N VAL A 45 6.20 10.24 8.19
CA VAL A 45 7.66 10.34 8.38
C VAL A 45 8.46 9.97 7.12
N GLU A 46 7.89 9.17 6.22
CA GLU A 46 8.57 8.71 5.00
C GLU A 46 7.56 8.24 3.96
N THR A 47 7.85 8.49 2.69
CA THR A 47 7.07 7.97 1.56
C THR A 47 7.96 7.13 0.65
N PHE A 48 7.37 6.09 0.08
CA PHE A 48 8.01 5.21 -0.89
C PHE A 48 7.05 4.98 -2.07
N GLN A 49 7.61 5.01 -3.28
CA GLN A 49 6.90 4.68 -4.50
C GLN A 49 7.83 3.95 -5.45
N SER A 50 7.37 2.84 -6.03
CA SER A 50 8.10 2.12 -7.06
C SER A 50 7.17 1.41 -8.02
N PHE A 51 7.49 1.50 -9.31
CA PHE A 51 6.88 0.68 -10.35
C PHE A 51 7.52 -0.71 -10.40
N VAL A 52 6.71 -1.69 -10.81
CA VAL A 52 7.10 -3.09 -11.01
C VAL A 52 6.79 -3.47 -12.45
N ASN A 53 7.74 -4.12 -13.13
CA ASN A 53 7.49 -4.60 -14.48
C ASN A 53 6.77 -5.96 -14.41
N PRO A 54 5.50 -6.09 -14.85
CA PRO A 54 4.74 -7.33 -14.76
C PRO A 54 5.14 -8.36 -15.82
N GLY A 55 6.12 -8.07 -16.68
CA GLY A 55 6.58 -8.97 -17.74
C GLY A 55 5.57 -9.18 -18.87
N ARG A 56 4.50 -8.38 -18.91
CA ARG A 56 3.42 -8.43 -19.91
C ARG A 56 2.90 -7.05 -20.25
N GLN A 57 2.19 -6.94 -21.38
CA GLN A 57 1.55 -5.70 -21.78
C GLN A 57 0.34 -5.42 -20.89
N LEU A 58 0.18 -4.17 -20.47
CA LEU A 58 -1.00 -3.70 -19.75
C LEU A 58 -2.16 -3.50 -20.73
N SER A 59 -3.39 -3.74 -20.26
CA SER A 59 -4.58 -3.37 -21.02
C SER A 59 -4.81 -1.86 -20.93
N ASP A 60 -5.49 -1.29 -21.92
CA ASP A 60 -5.86 0.13 -21.91
C ASP A 60 -6.70 0.47 -20.68
N PHE A 61 -7.62 -0.42 -20.28
CA PHE A 61 -8.44 -0.24 -19.08
C PHE A 61 -7.60 -0.06 -17.81
N ILE A 62 -6.58 -0.91 -17.60
CA ILE A 62 -5.72 -0.80 -16.40
C ILE A 62 -4.88 0.47 -16.49
N THR A 63 -4.36 0.79 -17.67
CA THR A 63 -3.53 2.00 -17.88
C THR A 63 -4.32 3.31 -17.67
N ASP A 64 -5.62 3.31 -17.98
CA ASP A 64 -6.49 4.48 -17.80
C ASP A 64 -7.07 4.58 -16.38
N LEU A 65 -7.11 3.47 -15.64
CA LEU A 65 -7.70 3.40 -14.31
C LEU A 65 -6.76 3.93 -13.23
N THR A 66 -5.46 3.66 -13.37
CA THR A 66 -4.42 3.92 -12.36
C THR A 66 -3.16 4.51 -13.00
#